data_AF-K2DYN5-F1
#
_entry.id   AF-K2DYN5-F1
#
_cell.length_a   1.000
_cell.length_b   1.000
_cell.length_c   1.000
_cell.angle_alpha   90.00
_cell.angle_beta   90.00
_cell.angle_gamma   90.00
#
_symmetry.space_group_name_H-M   'P 1'
#
loop_
_entity.id
_entity.type
_entity.pdbx_description
1 polymer ?
#
loop_
_entity_poly.entity_id
_entity_poly.type
_entity_poly.pdbx_seq_one_letter_code
_entity_poly.pdbx_strand_id
1 'polypeptide(L)' 'MAYFIAEISSNHDRNLERCYRFIDKAAEIGCDAAKFQLFKIDKLFSSEILRQRPEVAARKAWELPVEFLPLLTKR' A
#
# COMPACT_ATOMS: atom_id res chain seq x y z
N MET A 1 1.01 18.88 -20.35
CA MET A 1 0.66 18.83 -18.91
C MET A 1 1.31 17.61 -18.31
N ALA A 2 1.83 17.68 -17.08
CA ALA A 2 2.34 16.49 -16.38
C ALA A 2 1.18 15.74 -15.70
N TYR A 3 1.37 14.43 -15.49
CA TYR A 3 0.44 13.58 -14.72
C TYR A 3 1.09 13.27 -13.37
N PHE A 4 0.46 13.68 -12.28
CA PHE A 4 0.98 13.55 -10.92
C PHE A 4 0.35 12.38 -10.20
N ILE A 5 1.19 11.49 -9.67
CA ILE A 5 0.78 10.32 -8.90
C ILE A 5 1.25 10.48 -7.46
N ALA A 6 0.31 10.49 -6.52
CA ALA A 6 0.58 10.42 -5.10
C ALA A 6 0.95 8.98 -4.71
N GLU A 7 2.24 8.72 -4.50
CA GLU A 7 2.72 7.41 -4.04
C GLU A 7 2.52 7.22 -2.54
N ILE A 8 1.56 6.38 -2.16
CA ILE A 8 1.25 6.06 -0.76
C ILE A 8 2.10 4.90 -0.26
N SER A 9 2.55 4.00 -1.14
CA SER A 9 3.36 2.83 -0.78
C SER A 9 2.65 1.98 0.29
N SER A 10 3.36 1.60 1.36
CA SER A 10 2.83 0.86 2.52
C SER A 10 2.44 1.77 3.71
N ASN A 11 2.36 3.09 3.53
CA ASN A 11 2.12 4.06 4.62
C ASN A 11 0.70 4.01 5.22
N HIS A 12 -0.17 3.13 4.70
CA HIS A 12 -1.54 2.94 5.13
C HIS A 12 -1.68 2.24 6.50
N ASP A 13 -0.62 1.59 7.00
CA ASP A 13 -0.62 0.91 8.31
C ASP A 13 -1.82 -0.05 8.49
N ARG A 14 -2.21 -0.68 7.38
CA ARG A 14 -3.40 -1.55 7.27
C ARG A 14 -4.70 -0.94 7.83
N ASN A 15 -4.81 0.39 7.80
CA ASN A 15 -5.96 1.14 8.29
C ASN A 15 -6.75 1.72 7.11
N LEU A 16 -7.98 1.24 6.91
CA LEU A 16 -8.83 1.64 5.78
C LEU A 16 -9.15 3.15 5.78
N GLU A 17 -9.49 3.70 6.93
CA GLU A 17 -9.77 5.15 7.07
C GLU A 17 -8.53 5.98 6.74
N ARG A 18 -7.34 5.48 7.08
CA ARG A 18 -6.08 6.12 6.69
C ARG A 18 -5.86 6.08 5.17
N CYS A 19 -6.22 4.97 4.50
CA CYS A 19 -6.20 4.91 3.03
C CYS A 19 -7.11 5.97 2.42
N TYR A 20 -8.35 6.12 2.91
CA TYR A 20 -9.28 7.14 2.41
C TYR A 20 -8.72 8.54 2.61
N ARG A 21 -8.17 8.86 3.78
CA ARG A 21 -7.54 10.17 4.01
C ARG A 21 -6.39 10.45 3.04
N PHE A 22 -5.62 9.44 2.64
CA PHE A 22 -4.58 9.64 1.62
C PHE A 22 -5.16 9.92 0.23
N ILE A 23 -6.21 9.20 -0.17
CA ILE A 23 -6.89 9.42 -1.45
C ILE A 23 -7.49 10.82 -1.48
N ASP A 24 -8.25 11.19 -0.44
CA ASP A 24 -8.89 12.50 -0.32
C ASP A 24 -7.84 13.62 -0.36
N LYS A 25 -6.71 13.45 0.36
CA LYS A 25 -5.64 14.44 0.36
C LYS A 25 -4.92 14.54 -1.00
N ALA A 26 -4.71 13.42 -1.69
CA ALA A 26 -4.11 13.41 -3.03
C ALA A 26 -4.98 14.17 -4.04
N ALA A 27 -6.31 13.99 -3.97
CA ALA A 27 -7.25 14.74 -4.79
C ALA A 27 -7.26 16.25 -4.42
N GLU A 28 -7.26 16.58 -3.13
CA GLU A 28 -7.25 17.97 -2.63
C GLU A 28 -6.02 18.76 -3.11
N ILE A 29 -4.84 18.13 -3.16
CA ILE A 29 -3.60 18.78 -3.61
C ILE A 29 -3.42 18.78 -5.14
N GLY A 30 -4.38 18.21 -5.88
CA GLY A 30 -4.37 18.19 -7.35
C GLY A 30 -3.52 17.09 -7.99
N CYS A 31 -3.31 15.95 -7.32
CA CYS A 31 -2.77 14.77 -7.98
C CYS A 31 -3.84 14.07 -8.84
N ASP A 32 -3.41 13.49 -9.96
CA ASP A 32 -4.30 12.79 -10.89
C ASP A 32 -4.57 11.33 -10.48
N ALA A 33 -3.70 10.74 -9.66
CA ALA A 33 -3.89 9.39 -9.11
C ALA A 33 -3.29 9.23 -7.71
N ALA A 34 -3.83 8.27 -6.96
CA ALA A 34 -3.24 7.73 -5.74
C ALA A 34 -2.77 6.29 -6.00
N LYS A 35 -1.55 5.93 -5.59
CA LYS A 35 -0.96 4.61 -5.82
C LYS A 35 -0.60 3.93 -4.50
N PHE A 36 -1.04 2.69 -4.35
CA PHE A 36 -0.68 1.79 -3.25
C PHE A 36 0.22 0.66 -3.74
N GLN A 37 0.99 0.04 -2.84
CA GLN A 37 1.75 -1.17 -3.15
C GLN A 37 0.95 -2.42 -2.79
N LEU A 38 0.80 -3.33 -3.75
CA LEU A 38 0.16 -4.62 -3.55
C LEU A 38 1.19 -5.73 -3.79
N PHE A 39 1.62 -6.38 -2.72
CA PHE A 39 2.56 -7.49 -2.75
C PHE A 39 2.23 -8.51 -1.67
N LYS A 40 2.90 -9.66 -1.75
CA LYS A 40 2.91 -10.68 -0.71
C LYS A 40 4.35 -11.02 -0.35
N ILE A 41 4.73 -10.88 0.92
CA ILE A 41 6.11 -11.08 1.38
C ILE A 41 6.60 -12.51 1.11
N ASP A 42 5.71 -13.49 1.22
CA ASP A 42 6.00 -14.90 0.91
C ASP A 42 6.13 -15.20 -0.58
N LYS A 43 5.71 -14.29 -1.47
CA LYS A 43 5.94 -14.35 -2.92
C LYS A 43 7.08 -13.47 -3.39
N LEU A 44 7.46 -12.46 -2.60
CA LEU A 44 8.51 -11.50 -2.95
C LEU A 44 9.90 -11.99 -2.53
N PHE A 45 10.00 -12.78 -1.46
CA PHE A 45 11.26 -13.30 -0.93
C PHE A 45 11.26 -14.83 -0.89
N SER A 46 12.44 -15.43 -1.04
CA SER A 46 12.60 -16.87 -0.88
C SER A 46 12.35 -17.30 0.58
N SER A 47 11.93 -18.54 0.77
CA SER A 47 11.70 -19.09 2.11
C SER A 47 12.95 -19.07 3.00
N GLU A 48 14.15 -19.15 2.39
CA GLU A 48 15.42 -19.05 3.08
C GLU A 48 15.60 -17.68 3.75
N ILE A 49 15.39 -16.60 3.01
CA ILE A 49 15.50 -15.23 3.54
C ILE A 49 14.48 -14.99 4.64
N LEU A 50 13.24 -15.47 4.47
CA LEU A 50 12.19 -15.30 5.48
C LEU A 50 12.49 -16.03 6.79
N ARG A 51 13.22 -17.16 6.74
CA ARG A 51 13.69 -17.87 7.94
C ARG A 51 14.90 -17.18 8.59
N GLN A 52 15.85 -16.71 7.78
CA GLN A 52 17.09 -16.10 8.27
C GLN A 52 16.90 -14.67 8.77
N ARG A 53 15.91 -13.94 8.24
CA ARG A 53 15.68 -12.51 8.50
C ARG A 53 14.25 -12.26 8.99
N PRO A 54 13.96 -12.44 10.29
CA PRO A 54 12.64 -12.22 10.87
C PRO A 54 12.09 -10.82 10.61
N GLU A 55 12.95 -9.81 10.50
CA GLU A 55 12.57 -8.43 10.18
C GLU A 55 12.04 -8.28 8.75
N VAL A 56 12.49 -9.12 7.80
CA VAL A 56 11.93 -9.17 6.45
C VAL A 56 10.57 -9.87 6.49
N ALA A 57 10.44 -10.95 7.26
CA ALA A 57 9.16 -11.62 7.45
C ALA A 57 8.11 -10.72 8.13
N ALA A 58 8.53 -9.87 9.08
CA ALA A 58 7.66 -8.91 9.78
C ALA A 58 7.05 -7.86 8.84
N ARG A 59 7.64 -7.62 7.66
CA ARG A 59 7.07 -6.74 6.62
C ARG A 59 5.74 -7.24 6.06
N LYS A 60 5.25 -8.42 6.47
CA LYS A 60 3.84 -8.81 6.27
C LYS A 60 2.87 -7.75 6.80
N ALA A 61 3.28 -7.01 7.84
CA ALA A 61 2.51 -5.87 8.35
C ALA A 61 2.39 -4.70 7.35
N TRP A 62 3.23 -4.66 6.31
CA TRP A 62 3.21 -3.63 5.27
C TRP A 62 2.30 -4.01 4.10
N GLU A 63 1.81 -5.25 4.04
CA GLU A 63 0.91 -5.67 2.96
C GLU A 63 -0.42 -4.93 3.02
N LEU A 64 -0.89 -4.46 1.87
CA LEU A 64 -2.24 -3.96 1.73
C LEU A 64 -3.24 -5.12 1.89
N PRO A 65 -4.21 -5.02 2.83
CA PRO A 65 -5.29 -6.01 2.94
C PRO A 65 -6.10 -6.07 1.65
N VAL A 66 -6.27 -7.27 1.07
CA VAL A 66 -6.89 -7.46 -0.24
C VAL A 66 -8.38 -7.11 -0.21
N GLU A 67 -9.01 -7.28 0.95
CA GLU A 67 -10.38 -6.86 1.23
C GLU A 67 -10.60 -5.35 1.09
N PHE A 68 -9.54 -4.53 1.13
CA PHE A 68 -9.66 -3.08 0.92
C PHE A 68 -9.81 -2.73 -0.56
N LEU A 69 -9.30 -3.55 -1.49
CA LEU A 69 -9.30 -3.24 -2.93
C LEU A 69 -10.68 -2.79 -3.47
N PRO A 70 -11.80 -3.53 -3.28
CA PRO A 70 -13.10 -3.10 -3.79
C PRO A 70 -13.66 -1.85 -3.11
N LEU A 71 -13.12 -1.47 -1.94
CA LEU A 71 -13.51 -0.27 -1.20
C LEU A 71 -12.73 0.95 -1.69
N LEU A 72 -11.41 0.78 -1.87
CA LEU A 72 -10.53 1.84 -2.38
C LEU A 72 -10.87 2.25 -3.81
N THR A 73 -11.29 1.31 -4.66
CA THR A 73 -11.68 1.62 -6.05
C THR A 73 -12.97 2.44 -6.17
N LYS A 74 -13.75 2.55 -5.09
CA LYS A 74 -15.02 3.29 -5.06
C LYS A 74 -14.87 4.68 -4.47
N ARG A 75 -13.70 5.01 -3.92
CA ARG A 75 -13.41 6.30 -3.32
C ARG A 75 -12.71 7.20 -4.34
#